data_AF-Q3SA40-F1
#
_entry.id   AF-Q3SA40-F1
#
_cell.length_a   1.000
_cell.length_b   1.000
_cell.length_c   1.000
_cell.angle_alpha   90.00
_cell.angle_beta   90.00
_cell.angle_gamma   90.00
#
_symmetry.space_group_name_H-M   'P 1'
#
loop_
_entity.id
_entity.type
_entity.pdbx_description
1 polymer ?
#
loop_
_entity_poly.entity_id
_entity_poly.type
_entity_poly.pdbx_seq_one_letter_code
_entity_poly.pdbx_strand_id
1 'polypeptide(L)'
;YEEKTEWGSEIGWIYGSVTEDILTGFKMHARGWRSIYCMPKRPAFKGSAPINLSDRLNQVLRWALGSVEILLSRHCPIWYGYNGRLKWLERFAYVNTTIYPITAIPLLMYCTLPAVCLLTNKFIIPQISNIASIWFISLFLSIFATGILEMRWSGVGIDEWWRNEQFWVIGGVSAHLFAVFQGLLKVLAGIDTNFTVTSKASDEDGDSAELYLFKWTTLLIPPTTLLIINLVGVVAGISYAINSGYQSWGPLFGKLFFAFWVIVHLYPFLKGLM
;
A
#
# COMPACT_ATOMS: atom_id res chain seq x y z
N TYR A 1 -15.64 36.02 -2.09
CA TYR A 1 -16.11 35.57 -0.76
C TYR A 1 -14.96 35.04 0.08
N GLU A 2 -14.11 34.15 -0.45
CA GLU A 2 -13.00 33.54 0.31
C GLU A 2 -11.67 34.32 0.25
N GLU A 3 -11.56 35.33 -0.64
CA GLU A 3 -10.36 36.16 -0.74
C GLU A 3 -10.02 36.87 0.58
N LYS A 4 -8.76 36.71 1.01
CA LYS A 4 -8.20 37.30 2.24
C LYS A 4 -8.95 36.90 3.52
N THR A 5 -9.67 35.78 3.48
CA THR A 5 -10.28 35.16 4.66
C THR A 5 -9.48 33.94 5.11
N GLU A 6 -9.78 33.43 6.31
CA GLU A 6 -9.18 32.18 6.82
C GLU A 6 -9.96 30.92 6.39
N TRP A 7 -10.90 31.06 5.45
CA TRP A 7 -11.63 29.93 4.88
C TRP A 7 -10.68 29.02 4.11
N GLY A 8 -10.71 27.74 4.43
CA GLY A 8 -9.87 26.70 3.84
C GLY A 8 -8.40 26.67 4.27
N SER A 9 -7.86 27.78 4.80
CA SER A 9 -6.52 27.80 5.41
C SER A 9 -6.55 27.23 6.84
N GLU A 10 -7.48 27.72 7.65
CA GLU A 10 -7.62 27.40 9.08
C GLU A 10 -9.07 27.06 9.48
N ILE A 11 -10.06 27.50 8.71
CA ILE A 11 -11.48 27.37 9.02
C ILE A 11 -12.20 26.58 7.92
N GLY A 12 -13.06 25.63 8.30
CA GLY A 12 -13.78 24.78 7.36
C GLY A 12 -12.94 23.60 6.86
N TRP A 13 -13.22 23.16 5.63
CA TRP A 13 -12.47 22.10 4.95
C TRP A 13 -11.10 22.61 4.53
N ILE A 14 -10.03 21.93 4.97
CA ILE A 14 -8.67 22.41 4.76
C ILE A 14 -8.23 22.15 3.31
N TYR A 15 -7.80 23.19 2.62
CA TYR A 15 -7.33 23.12 1.23
C TYR A 15 -5.88 22.59 1.14
N GLY A 16 -5.53 22.04 -0.02
CA GLY A 16 -4.14 21.70 -0.39
C GLY A 16 -3.78 20.22 -0.37
N SER A 17 -4.74 19.32 -0.12
CA SER A 17 -4.59 17.89 -0.36
C SER A 17 -5.85 17.34 -1.03
N VAL A 18 -5.70 16.33 -1.89
CA VAL A 18 -6.82 15.52 -2.44
C VAL A 18 -7.51 14.67 -1.36
N THR A 19 -6.92 14.55 -0.16
CA THR A 19 -7.49 13.91 1.02
C THR A 19 -7.73 14.94 2.14
N GLU A 20 -8.56 15.94 1.84
CA GLU A 20 -8.91 17.01 2.77
C GLU A 20 -9.63 16.51 4.04
N ASP A 21 -10.24 15.32 3.99
CA ASP A 21 -10.92 14.65 5.09
C ASP A 21 -10.01 14.31 6.26
N ILE A 22 -8.90 13.60 5.99
CA ILE A 22 -7.90 13.25 6.99
C ILE A 22 -7.23 14.52 7.52
N LEU A 23 -6.89 15.46 6.62
CA LEU A 23 -6.21 16.71 6.97
C LEU A 23 -7.06 17.60 7.90
N THR A 24 -8.35 17.74 7.59
CA THR A 24 -9.29 18.53 8.40
C THR A 24 -9.46 17.90 9.78
N GLY A 25 -9.68 16.57 9.84
CA GLY A 25 -9.78 15.84 11.11
C GLY A 25 -8.52 16.00 11.97
N PHE A 26 -7.33 15.87 11.36
CA PHE A 26 -6.05 16.07 12.04
C PHE A 26 -5.92 17.48 12.63
N LYS A 27 -6.25 18.54 11.88
CA LYS A 27 -6.21 19.91 12.39
C LYS A 27 -7.17 20.13 13.56
N MET A 28 -8.37 19.55 13.51
CA MET A 28 -9.33 19.64 14.62
C MET A 28 -8.81 18.91 15.87
N HIS A 29 -8.27 17.71 15.72
CA HIS A 29 -7.71 16.97 16.86
C HIS A 29 -6.47 17.66 17.44
N ALA A 30 -5.64 18.29 16.61
CA ALA A 30 -4.51 19.10 17.08
C ALA A 30 -4.97 20.30 17.95
N ARG A 31 -6.19 20.81 17.73
CA ARG A 31 -6.85 21.84 18.57
C ARG A 31 -7.49 21.27 19.85
N GLY A 32 -7.47 19.94 20.03
CA GLY A 32 -7.98 19.26 21.23
C GLY A 32 -9.41 18.72 21.11
N TRP A 33 -9.99 18.73 19.90
CA TRP A 33 -11.26 18.04 19.66
C TRP A 33 -11.09 16.52 19.75
N ARG A 34 -12.18 15.82 20.09
CA ARG A 34 -12.22 14.37 20.22
C ARG A 34 -13.32 13.80 19.31
N SER A 35 -12.97 12.82 18.51
CA SER A 35 -13.93 12.04 17.72
C SER A 35 -14.48 10.82 18.50
N ILE A 36 -15.64 10.34 18.08
CA ILE A 36 -16.29 9.13 18.62
C ILE A 36 -16.61 8.20 17.44
N TYR A 37 -16.16 6.96 17.52
CA TYR A 37 -16.48 5.90 16.56
C TYR A 37 -17.58 5.00 17.13
N CYS A 38 -18.71 4.88 16.44
CA CYS A 38 -19.88 4.12 16.89
C CYS A 38 -20.26 3.07 15.84
N MET A 39 -20.38 1.81 16.25
CA MET A 39 -20.79 0.70 15.39
C MET A 39 -22.15 0.15 15.84
N PRO A 40 -23.27 0.64 15.27
CA PRO A 40 -24.59 0.08 15.55
C PRO A 40 -24.73 -1.33 14.97
N LYS A 41 -25.62 -2.15 15.55
CA LYS A 41 -25.87 -3.54 15.11
C LYS A 41 -26.31 -3.63 13.64
N ARG A 42 -27.02 -2.63 13.14
CA ARG A 42 -27.40 -2.52 11.73
C ARG A 42 -26.56 -1.41 11.09
N PRO A 43 -25.95 -1.63 9.91
CA PRO A 43 -25.26 -0.56 9.20
C PRO A 43 -26.19 0.63 8.98
N ALA A 44 -25.89 1.75 9.63
CA ALA A 44 -26.70 2.97 9.55
C ALA A 44 -26.49 3.71 8.23
N PHE A 45 -25.30 3.56 7.63
CA PHE A 45 -24.94 4.13 6.34
C PHE A 45 -24.48 3.00 5.41
N LYS A 46 -25.06 2.95 4.20
CA LYS A 46 -24.67 2.04 3.12
C LYS A 46 -24.42 2.84 1.86
N GLY A 47 -23.34 2.52 1.16
CA GLY A 47 -23.02 3.12 -0.13
C GLY A 47 -22.65 2.04 -1.14
N SER A 48 -22.76 2.37 -2.42
CA SER A 48 -22.28 1.50 -3.50
C SER A 48 -20.76 1.46 -3.50
N ALA A 49 -20.18 0.27 -3.61
CA ALA A 49 -18.74 0.07 -3.74
C ALA A 49 -18.34 -0.07 -5.22
N PRO A 50 -17.11 0.32 -5.60
CA PRO A 50 -16.59 0.02 -6.94
C PRO A 50 -16.63 -1.47 -7.22
N ILE A 51 -17.17 -1.86 -8.38
CA ILE A 51 -17.30 -3.26 -8.80
C ILE A 51 -16.16 -3.73 -9.71
N ASN A 52 -15.43 -2.80 -10.32
CA ASN A 52 -14.32 -3.08 -11.22
C ASN A 52 -12.97 -2.74 -10.56
N LEU A 53 -11.90 -3.35 -11.09
CA LEU A 53 -10.54 -3.19 -10.57
C LEU A 53 -9.96 -1.80 -10.89
N SER A 54 -10.30 -1.22 -12.05
CA SER A 54 -9.79 0.08 -12.49
C SER A 54 -10.17 1.18 -11.52
N ASP A 55 -11.45 1.25 -11.13
CA ASP A 55 -11.95 2.28 -10.23
C ASP A 55 -11.40 2.10 -8.82
N ARG A 56 -11.21 0.85 -8.40
CA ARG A 56 -10.60 0.53 -7.11
C ARG A 56 -9.13 0.95 -7.05
N LEU A 57 -8.34 0.71 -8.11
CA LEU A 57 -6.94 1.14 -8.17
C LEU A 57 -6.81 2.65 -8.24
N ASN A 58 -7.64 3.32 -9.03
CA ASN A 58 -7.69 4.78 -9.09
C ASN A 58 -8.08 5.38 -7.73
N GLN A 59 -9.02 4.77 -7.01
CA GLN A 59 -9.37 5.19 -5.66
C GLN A 59 -8.18 5.09 -4.69
N VAL A 60 -7.45 3.98 -4.69
CA VAL A 60 -6.27 3.80 -3.84
C VAL A 60 -5.15 4.77 -4.23
N LEU A 61 -4.96 5.03 -5.53
CA LEU A 61 -4.01 6.01 -6.03
C LEU A 61 -4.30 7.40 -5.45
N ARG A 62 -5.57 7.84 -5.45
CA ARG A 62 -5.97 9.13 -4.87
C ARG A 62 -5.67 9.22 -3.38
N TRP A 63 -6.00 8.17 -2.63
CA TRP A 63 -5.73 8.13 -1.19
C TRP A 63 -4.23 8.21 -0.89
N ALA A 64 -3.43 7.45 -1.64
CA ALA A 64 -1.98 7.46 -1.51
C ALA A 64 -1.39 8.82 -1.89
N LEU A 65 -1.87 9.43 -2.97
CA LEU A 65 -1.42 10.75 -3.41
C LEU A 65 -1.72 11.82 -2.36
N GLY A 66 -2.96 11.91 -1.88
CA GLY A 66 -3.31 12.88 -0.84
C GLY A 66 -2.54 12.65 0.46
N SER A 67 -2.24 11.39 0.81
CA SER A 67 -1.39 11.08 1.97
C SER A 67 0.06 11.56 1.77
N VAL A 68 0.63 11.39 0.57
CA VAL A 68 1.96 11.93 0.23
C VAL A 68 1.95 13.45 0.20
N GLU A 69 0.90 14.09 -0.30
CA GLU A 69 0.73 15.55 -0.25
C GLU A 69 0.72 16.06 1.19
N ILE A 70 -0.04 15.42 2.08
CA ILE A 70 -0.03 15.77 3.51
C ILE A 70 1.37 15.57 4.11
N LEU A 71 2.04 14.45 3.79
CA LEU A 71 3.38 14.13 4.28
C LEU A 71 4.42 15.21 3.92
N LEU A 72 4.35 15.71 2.69
CA LEU A 72 5.30 16.69 2.15
C LEU A 72 4.83 18.15 2.36
N SER A 73 3.62 18.36 2.90
CA SER A 73 3.09 19.69 3.20
C SER A 73 3.58 20.25 4.54
N ARG A 74 3.28 21.53 4.78
CA ARG A 74 3.43 22.18 6.09
C ARG A 74 2.60 21.52 7.21
N HIS A 75 1.60 20.72 6.86
CA HIS A 75 0.68 20.08 7.81
C HIS A 75 1.08 18.63 8.15
N CYS A 76 2.30 18.21 7.86
CA CYS A 76 2.76 16.86 8.18
C CYS A 76 2.72 16.57 9.69
N PRO A 77 2.10 15.44 10.13
CA PRO A 77 1.99 15.07 11.54
C PRO A 77 3.33 14.90 12.29
N ILE A 78 4.43 14.73 11.56
CA ILE A 78 5.79 14.56 12.11
C ILE A 78 6.33 15.84 12.74
N TRP A 79 5.95 17.03 12.25
CA TRP A 79 6.43 18.31 12.77
C TRP A 79 5.33 19.33 13.06
N TYR A 80 4.13 19.16 12.50
CA TYR A 80 3.03 20.10 12.72
C TYR A 80 2.36 19.90 14.09
N GLY A 81 1.94 21.02 14.71
CA GLY A 81 1.02 20.98 15.86
C GLY A 81 1.61 20.42 17.15
N TYR A 82 2.92 20.53 17.37
CA TYR A 82 3.56 20.12 18.64
C TYR A 82 3.17 20.99 19.83
N ASN A 83 2.81 22.26 19.58
CA ASN A 83 2.22 23.15 20.58
C ASN A 83 0.71 22.89 20.81
N GLY A 84 0.15 21.88 20.14
CA GLY A 84 -1.27 21.53 20.20
C GLY A 84 -1.62 20.57 21.35
N ARG A 85 -2.83 20.02 21.30
CA ARG A 85 -3.38 19.11 22.32
C ARG A 85 -3.48 17.66 21.83
N LEU A 86 -2.76 17.31 20.77
CA LEU A 86 -2.78 15.97 20.18
C LEU A 86 -2.03 14.97 21.06
N LYS A 87 -2.65 13.84 21.39
CA LYS A 87 -2.00 12.79 22.18
C LYS A 87 -0.88 12.11 21.38
N TRP A 88 0.16 11.63 22.06
CA TRP A 88 1.30 11.01 21.39
C TRP A 88 0.93 9.76 20.56
N LEU A 89 0.15 8.83 21.11
CA LEU A 89 -0.32 7.64 20.36
C LEU A 89 -1.20 8.02 19.16
N GLU A 90 -2.00 9.06 19.31
CA GLU A 90 -2.84 9.58 18.23
C GLU A 90 -2.00 10.22 17.12
N ARG A 91 -0.96 10.98 17.49
CA ARG A 91 0.05 11.46 16.53
C ARG A 91 0.72 10.32 15.79
N PHE A 92 1.11 9.27 16.50
CA PHE A 92 1.71 8.09 15.88
C PHE A 92 0.76 7.45 14.86
N ALA A 93 -0.53 7.33 15.17
CA ALA A 93 -1.55 6.87 14.23
C ALA A 93 -1.65 7.77 12.99
N TYR A 94 -1.66 9.10 13.16
CA TYR A 94 -1.66 10.03 12.03
C TYR A 94 -0.39 9.93 11.17
N VAL A 95 0.78 9.78 11.79
CA VAL A 95 2.04 9.55 11.07
C VAL A 95 1.95 8.26 10.25
N ASN A 96 1.48 7.16 10.83
CA ASN A 96 1.29 5.89 10.13
C ASN A 96 0.35 6.04 8.92
N THR A 97 -0.80 6.69 9.11
CA THR A 97 -1.78 6.95 8.04
C THR A 97 -1.28 7.91 6.96
N THR A 98 -0.23 8.70 7.24
CA THR A 98 0.33 9.64 6.26
C THR A 98 1.52 9.03 5.50
N ILE A 99 2.36 8.24 6.19
CA ILE A 99 3.59 7.69 5.63
C ILE A 99 3.39 6.35 4.89
N TYR A 100 2.24 5.68 5.06
CA TYR A 100 2.03 4.34 4.50
C TYR A 100 2.37 4.19 3.00
N PRO A 101 2.15 5.17 2.10
CA PRO A 101 2.47 4.98 0.68
C PRO A 101 3.97 4.79 0.44
N ILE A 102 4.82 5.37 1.30
CA ILE A 102 6.29 5.28 1.19
C ILE A 102 6.76 3.82 1.35
N THR A 103 6.00 2.98 2.05
CA THR A 103 6.30 1.54 2.19
C THR A 103 6.28 0.78 0.85
N ALA A 104 5.72 1.37 -0.22
CA ALA A 104 5.76 0.83 -1.57
C ALA A 104 7.18 0.60 -2.10
N ILE A 105 8.12 1.51 -1.79
CA ILE A 105 9.52 1.42 -2.26
C ILE A 105 10.23 0.18 -1.70
N PRO A 106 10.32 -0.01 -0.35
CA PRO A 106 10.92 -1.21 0.20
C PRO A 106 10.13 -2.48 -0.16
N LEU A 107 8.81 -2.41 -0.28
CA LEU A 107 8.00 -3.56 -0.71
C LEU A 107 8.33 -3.99 -2.15
N LEU A 108 8.46 -3.05 -3.09
CA LEU A 108 8.85 -3.36 -4.47
C LEU A 108 10.21 -4.05 -4.53
N MET A 109 11.20 -3.53 -3.77
CA MET A 109 12.52 -4.15 -3.66
C MET A 109 12.42 -5.56 -3.06
N TYR A 110 11.64 -5.73 -2.00
CA TYR A 110 11.42 -7.01 -1.34
C TYR A 110 10.78 -8.04 -2.29
N CYS A 111 9.77 -7.66 -3.07
CA CYS A 111 9.10 -8.54 -4.03
C CYS A 111 9.98 -8.88 -5.25
N THR A 112 10.97 -8.05 -5.57
CA THR A 112 11.93 -8.30 -6.68
C THR A 112 13.06 -9.22 -6.26
N LEU A 113 13.41 -9.21 -4.97
CA LEU A 113 14.57 -9.90 -4.40
C LEU A 113 14.61 -11.42 -4.69
N PRO A 114 13.51 -12.19 -4.55
CA PRO A 114 13.53 -13.63 -4.75
C PRO A 114 13.87 -14.00 -6.19
N ALA A 115 13.32 -13.25 -7.15
CA ALA A 115 13.61 -13.47 -8.56
C ALA A 115 15.07 -13.19 -8.91
N VAL A 116 15.66 -12.11 -8.38
CA VAL A 116 17.09 -11.82 -8.55
C VAL A 116 17.94 -12.95 -7.97
N CYS A 117 17.60 -13.45 -6.78
CA CYS A 117 18.30 -14.58 -6.15
C CYS A 117 18.21 -15.88 -6.94
N LEU A 118 17.08 -16.11 -7.61
CA LEU A 118 16.85 -17.28 -8.46
C LEU A 118 17.61 -17.17 -9.78
N LEU A 119 17.57 -16.01 -10.45
CA LEU A 119 18.20 -15.79 -11.75
C LEU A 119 19.73 -15.68 -11.67
N THR A 120 20.26 -15.03 -10.64
CA THR A 120 21.72 -14.89 -10.45
C THR A 120 22.35 -16.07 -9.73
N ASN A 121 21.51 -16.98 -9.22
CA ASN A 121 21.86 -18.04 -8.30
C ASN A 121 22.58 -17.59 -6.99
N LYS A 122 22.71 -16.29 -6.72
CA LYS A 122 23.28 -15.79 -5.46
C LYS A 122 22.20 -15.78 -4.37
N PHE A 123 22.54 -16.24 -3.17
CA PHE A 123 21.68 -16.09 -2.01
C PHE A 123 22.20 -14.92 -1.17
N ILE A 124 21.31 -14.00 -0.81
CA ILE A 124 21.69 -12.75 -0.14
C ILE A 124 22.01 -12.99 1.34
N ILE A 125 21.37 -13.99 1.94
CA ILE A 125 21.65 -14.40 3.31
C ILE A 125 22.72 -15.51 3.26
N PRO A 126 23.80 -15.43 4.05
CA PRO A 126 24.75 -16.54 4.16
C PRO A 126 24.08 -17.79 4.74
N GLN A 127 24.77 -18.93 4.75
CA GLN A 127 24.26 -20.11 5.43
C GLN A 127 23.88 -19.77 6.88
N ILE A 128 22.61 -20.00 7.23
CA ILE A 128 22.04 -19.61 8.50
C ILE A 128 22.59 -20.56 9.57
N SER A 129 23.21 -20.01 10.62
CA SER A 129 23.65 -20.81 11.77
C SER A 129 22.44 -21.39 12.51
N ASN A 130 22.63 -22.45 13.30
CA ASN A 130 21.55 -23.04 14.10
C ASN A 130 20.80 -21.99 14.95
N ILE A 131 21.53 -21.03 15.51
CA ILE A 131 20.96 -19.92 16.31
C ILE A 131 20.11 -19.00 15.44
N ALA A 132 20.61 -18.60 14.26
CA ALA A 132 19.86 -17.73 13.37
C ALA A 132 18.60 -18.42 12.79
N SER A 133 18.64 -19.75 12.61
CA SER A 133 17.48 -20.53 12.21
C SER A 133 16.40 -20.54 13.28
N ILE A 134 16.77 -20.64 14.56
CA ILE A 134 15.82 -20.53 15.68
C ILE A 134 15.16 -19.16 15.68
N TRP A 135 15.94 -18.06 15.57
CA TRP A 135 15.37 -16.71 15.50
C TRP A 135 14.41 -16.53 14.31
N PHE A 136 14.77 -17.06 13.15
CA PHE A 136 13.93 -17.01 11.97
C PHE A 136 12.61 -17.75 12.20
N ILE A 137 12.64 -18.98 12.72
CA ILE A 137 11.44 -19.77 13.01
C ILE A 137 10.59 -19.08 14.09
N SER A 138 11.20 -18.59 15.16
CA SER A 138 10.51 -17.86 16.25
C SER A 138 9.80 -16.61 15.74
N LEU A 139 10.39 -15.87 14.79
CA LEU A 139 9.76 -14.72 14.17
C LEU A 139 8.49 -15.12 13.40
N PHE A 140 8.56 -16.14 12.55
CA PHE A 140 7.38 -16.61 11.81
C PHE A 140 6.29 -17.12 12.75
N LEU A 141 6.64 -17.90 13.77
CA LEU A 141 5.70 -18.35 14.78
C LEU A 141 5.04 -17.18 15.52
N SER A 142 5.80 -16.15 15.87
CA SER A 142 5.25 -14.94 16.48
C SER A 142 4.27 -14.22 15.57
N ILE A 143 4.60 -14.05 14.28
CA ILE A 143 3.71 -13.39 13.30
C ILE A 143 2.39 -14.17 13.18
N PHE A 144 2.45 -15.50 13.01
CA PHE A 144 1.25 -16.32 12.92
C PHE A 144 0.42 -16.29 14.21
N ALA A 145 1.06 -16.39 15.37
CA ALA A 145 0.36 -16.34 16.65
C ALA A 145 -0.35 -14.99 16.85
N THR A 146 0.33 -13.88 16.55
CA THR A 146 -0.26 -12.53 16.63
C THR A 146 -1.44 -12.39 15.68
N GLY A 147 -1.30 -12.80 14.41
CA GLY A 147 -2.40 -12.73 13.44
C GLY A 147 -3.62 -13.55 13.85
N ILE A 148 -3.42 -14.76 14.37
CA ILE A 148 -4.52 -15.61 14.86
C ILE A 148 -5.23 -14.96 16.05
N LEU A 149 -4.47 -14.40 17.01
CA LEU A 149 -5.05 -13.73 18.17
C LEU A 149 -5.84 -12.48 17.78
N GLU A 150 -5.33 -11.68 16.84
CA GLU A 150 -5.99 -10.48 16.34
C GLU A 150 -7.30 -10.81 15.61
N MET A 151 -7.28 -11.80 14.70
CA MET A 151 -8.49 -12.26 14.01
C MET A 151 -9.53 -12.79 15.00
N ARG A 152 -9.10 -13.54 16.02
CA ARG A 152 -10.01 -14.09 17.05
C ARG A 152 -10.72 -13.00 17.85
N TRP A 153 -10.01 -11.94 18.24
CA TRP A 153 -10.59 -10.85 19.02
C TRP A 153 -11.47 -9.92 18.16
N SER A 154 -11.09 -9.69 16.90
CA SER A 154 -11.81 -8.82 15.98
C SER A 154 -13.03 -9.49 15.31
N GLY A 155 -13.08 -10.83 15.30
CA GLY A 155 -14.14 -11.58 14.61
C GLY A 155 -14.02 -11.57 13.09
N VAL A 156 -12.87 -11.14 12.54
CA VAL A 156 -12.58 -11.10 11.11
C VAL A 156 -12.27 -12.50 10.60
N GLY A 157 -12.85 -12.89 9.46
CA GLY A 157 -12.59 -14.18 8.83
C GLY A 157 -11.21 -14.25 8.17
N ILE A 158 -10.63 -15.45 8.09
CA ILE A 158 -9.31 -15.65 7.47
C ILE A 158 -9.28 -15.26 5.98
N ASP A 159 -10.39 -15.48 5.27
CA ASP A 159 -10.52 -15.11 3.86
C ASP A 159 -10.51 -13.58 3.67
N GLU A 160 -11.13 -12.83 4.59
CA GLU A 160 -11.16 -11.37 4.57
C GLU A 160 -9.78 -10.80 4.89
N TRP A 161 -9.13 -11.33 5.93
CA TRP A 161 -7.76 -10.97 6.30
C TRP A 161 -6.79 -11.22 5.14
N TRP A 162 -6.83 -12.41 4.54
CA TRP A 162 -5.94 -12.77 3.44
C TRP A 162 -6.16 -11.91 2.20
N ARG A 163 -7.42 -11.63 1.84
CA ARG A 163 -7.74 -10.73 0.71
C ARG A 163 -7.23 -9.31 0.97
N ASN A 164 -7.28 -8.85 2.22
CA ASN A 164 -6.72 -7.55 2.60
C ASN A 164 -5.20 -7.52 2.42
N GLU A 165 -4.47 -8.56 2.84
CA GLU A 165 -3.02 -8.68 2.63
C GLU A 165 -2.64 -8.70 1.15
N GLN A 166 -3.36 -9.48 0.33
CA GLN A 166 -3.18 -9.46 -1.13
C GLN A 166 -3.40 -8.06 -1.71
N PHE A 167 -4.47 -7.38 -1.28
CA PHE A 167 -4.79 -6.04 -1.74
C PHE A 167 -3.75 -5.01 -1.29
N TRP A 168 -3.19 -5.15 -0.08
CA TRP A 168 -2.10 -4.30 0.41
C TRP A 168 -0.84 -4.47 -0.44
N VAL A 169 -0.42 -5.71 -0.74
CA VAL A 169 0.74 -5.95 -1.61
C VAL A 169 0.52 -5.35 -2.99
N ILE A 170 -0.64 -5.63 -3.59
CA ILE A 170 -1.04 -5.11 -4.90
C ILE A 170 -1.02 -3.58 -4.91
N GLY A 171 -1.69 -2.92 -3.95
CA GLY A 171 -1.75 -1.47 -3.86
C GLY A 171 -0.37 -0.86 -3.65
N GLY A 172 0.46 -1.52 -2.84
CA GLY A 172 1.85 -1.16 -2.59
C GLY A 172 2.71 -1.17 -3.86
N VAL A 173 2.73 -2.27 -4.60
CA VAL A 173 3.56 -2.38 -5.81
C VAL A 173 2.98 -1.62 -7.02
N SER A 174 1.73 -1.16 -6.96
CA SER A 174 1.08 -0.38 -8.02
C SER A 174 0.80 1.06 -7.59
N ALA A 175 -0.42 1.34 -7.15
CA ALA A 175 -0.96 2.67 -6.88
C ALA A 175 -0.10 3.49 -5.92
N HIS A 176 0.38 2.90 -4.82
CA HIS A 176 1.22 3.62 -3.84
C HIS A 176 2.56 4.02 -4.46
N LEU A 177 3.19 3.13 -5.23
CA LEU A 177 4.46 3.42 -5.91
C LEU A 177 4.33 4.63 -6.85
N PHE A 178 3.30 4.64 -7.69
CA PHE A 178 3.03 5.76 -8.59
C PHE A 178 2.68 7.04 -7.83
N ALA A 179 1.87 6.96 -6.77
CA ALA A 179 1.53 8.11 -5.93
C ALA A 179 2.78 8.75 -5.30
N VAL A 180 3.73 7.95 -4.81
CA VAL A 180 4.97 8.45 -4.22
C VAL A 180 5.81 9.18 -5.26
N PHE A 181 6.01 8.59 -6.44
CA PHE A 181 6.74 9.27 -7.52
C PHE A 181 6.05 10.56 -7.95
N GLN A 182 4.73 10.54 -8.10
CA GLN A 182 3.95 11.72 -8.49
C GLN A 182 4.03 12.82 -7.43
N GLY A 183 3.88 12.49 -6.15
CA GLY A 183 3.98 13.45 -5.06
C GLY A 183 5.37 14.06 -4.93
N LEU A 184 6.44 13.27 -5.11
CA LEU A 184 7.81 13.77 -5.16
C LEU A 184 8.03 14.72 -6.34
N LEU A 185 7.54 14.35 -7.54
CA LEU A 185 7.63 15.21 -8.72
C LEU A 185 6.88 16.52 -8.53
N LYS A 186 5.68 16.49 -7.93
CA LYS A 186 4.90 17.70 -7.62
C LYS A 186 5.68 18.66 -6.72
N VAL A 187 6.29 18.15 -5.65
CA VAL A 187 7.04 18.98 -4.68
C VAL A 187 8.36 19.49 -5.26
N LEU A 188 9.08 18.66 -6.03
CA LEU A 188 10.38 19.04 -6.58
C LEU A 188 10.28 19.91 -7.84
N ALA A 189 9.27 19.69 -8.69
CA ALA A 189 9.11 20.37 -9.96
C ALA A 189 8.03 21.46 -9.95
N GLY A 190 7.27 21.61 -8.86
CA GLY A 190 6.18 22.59 -8.76
C GLY A 190 5.04 22.36 -9.76
N ILE A 191 4.92 21.14 -10.31
CA ILE A 191 3.89 20.78 -11.28
C ILE A 191 2.59 20.50 -10.54
N ASP A 192 1.60 21.36 -10.69
CA ASP A 192 0.25 21.11 -10.18
C ASP A 192 -0.36 19.91 -10.89
N THR A 193 -0.43 18.78 -10.18
CA THR A 193 -1.17 17.61 -10.64
C THR A 193 -2.65 17.90 -10.44
N ASN A 194 -3.29 18.50 -11.44
CA ASN A 194 -4.73 18.72 -11.44
C ASN A 194 -5.44 17.37 -11.31
N PHE A 195 -6.08 17.15 -10.16
CA PHE A 195 -6.94 16.00 -9.92
C PHE A 195 -8.40 16.49 -9.92
N THR A 196 -9.19 16.00 -10.87
CA THR A 196 -10.63 16.30 -10.95
C THR A 196 -11.40 15.19 -10.25
N VAL A 197 -12.26 15.56 -9.30
CA VAL A 197 -13.00 14.64 -8.41
C VAL A 197 -13.78 13.62 -9.24
N THR A 198 -13.71 12.34 -8.85
CA THR A 198 -14.49 11.25 -9.46
C THR A 198 -15.98 11.60 -9.44
N SER A 199 -16.63 11.75 -10.60
CA SER A 199 -18.08 11.92 -10.66
C SER A 199 -18.76 10.67 -10.11
N LYS A 200 -19.77 10.85 -9.25
CA LYS A 200 -20.64 9.76 -8.76
C LYS A 200 -21.87 9.57 -9.65
N ALA A 201 -21.84 10.09 -10.87
CA ALA A 201 -22.87 9.88 -11.87
C ALA A 201 -22.52 8.63 -12.68
N SER A 202 -23.48 7.74 -12.85
CA SER A 202 -23.39 6.61 -13.77
C SER A 202 -23.51 7.15 -15.19
N ASP A 203 -22.40 7.54 -15.80
CA ASP A 203 -22.39 7.92 -17.21
C ASP A 203 -22.23 6.65 -18.05
N GLU A 204 -23.29 6.33 -18.80
CA GLU A 204 -23.39 5.20 -19.72
C GLU A 204 -22.53 5.35 -21.00
N ASP A 205 -21.79 6.45 -21.14
CA ASP A 205 -20.94 6.74 -22.29
C ASP A 205 -19.45 6.79 -21.92
N GLY A 206 -18.64 6.05 -22.67
CA GLY A 206 -17.30 5.57 -22.30
C GLY A 206 -16.15 6.60 -22.29
N ASP A 207 -16.40 7.83 -21.85
CA ASP A 207 -15.43 8.94 -21.97
C ASP A 207 -14.74 9.39 -20.66
N SER A 208 -14.99 8.71 -19.54
CA SER A 208 -14.30 9.02 -18.26
C SER A 208 -12.87 8.46 -18.15
N ALA A 209 -12.35 7.83 -19.22
CA ALA A 209 -11.02 7.23 -19.26
C ALA A 209 -9.87 8.22 -19.55
N GLU A 210 -10.16 9.46 -19.92
CA GLU A 210 -9.14 10.48 -20.27
C GLU A 210 -8.58 11.28 -19.08
N LEU A 211 -9.10 11.11 -17.87
CA LEU A 211 -8.89 12.06 -16.77
C LEU A 211 -7.82 11.69 -15.72
N TYR A 212 -7.04 10.65 -15.94
CA TYR A 212 -5.93 10.26 -15.06
C TYR A 212 -4.59 10.39 -15.79
N LEU A 213 -3.59 11.05 -15.16
CA LEU A 213 -2.21 11.10 -15.69
C LEU A 213 -1.65 9.70 -16.00
N PHE A 214 -2.09 8.69 -15.24
CA PHE A 214 -1.81 7.29 -15.51
C PHE A 214 -3.10 6.56 -15.88
N LYS A 215 -3.10 5.92 -17.06
CA LYS A 215 -4.14 4.94 -17.38
C LYS A 215 -4.04 3.78 -16.38
N TRP A 216 -5.18 3.20 -16.01
CA TRP A 216 -5.22 2.05 -15.09
C TRP A 216 -4.30 0.90 -15.56
N THR A 217 -4.14 0.74 -16.87
CA THR A 217 -3.21 -0.22 -17.48
C THR A 217 -1.76 0.03 -17.10
N THR A 218 -1.34 1.30 -16.95
CA THR A 218 0.01 1.67 -16.49
C THR A 218 0.24 1.28 -15.04
N LEU A 219 -0.78 1.38 -14.18
CA LEU A 219 -0.71 0.93 -12.79
C LEU A 219 -0.46 -0.58 -12.68
N LEU A 220 -0.82 -1.35 -13.72
CA LEU A 220 -0.61 -2.80 -13.75
C LEU A 220 0.79 -3.22 -14.17
N ILE A 221 1.59 -2.31 -14.74
CA ILE A 221 2.93 -2.63 -15.26
C ILE A 221 3.84 -3.20 -14.16
N PRO A 222 4.01 -2.57 -12.98
CA PRO A 222 4.90 -3.15 -11.97
C PRO A 222 4.42 -4.49 -11.38
N PRO A 223 3.14 -4.67 -11.01
CA PRO A 223 2.64 -5.98 -10.55
C PRO A 223 2.79 -7.09 -11.59
N THR A 224 2.44 -6.82 -12.85
CA THR A 224 2.56 -7.80 -13.95
C THR A 224 4.02 -8.15 -14.22
N THR A 225 4.89 -7.14 -14.24
CA THR A 225 6.34 -7.34 -14.38
C THR A 225 6.83 -8.23 -13.24
N LEU A 226 6.59 -7.86 -11.97
CA LEU A 226 7.00 -8.64 -10.79
C LEU A 226 6.54 -10.09 -10.84
N LEU A 227 5.31 -10.34 -11.29
CA LEU A 227 4.77 -11.67 -11.45
C LEU A 227 5.55 -12.46 -12.51
N ILE A 228 5.79 -11.87 -13.69
CA ILE A 228 6.53 -12.50 -14.78
C ILE A 228 7.98 -12.80 -14.38
N ILE A 229 8.72 -11.83 -13.83
CA ILE A 229 10.11 -12.05 -13.41
C ILE A 229 10.20 -13.12 -12.31
N ASN A 230 9.26 -13.16 -11.34
CA ASN A 230 9.26 -14.23 -10.33
C ASN A 230 8.93 -15.61 -10.93
N LEU A 231 7.98 -15.70 -11.86
CA LEU A 231 7.67 -16.96 -12.57
C LEU A 231 8.87 -17.46 -13.39
N VAL A 232 9.49 -16.58 -14.18
CA VAL A 232 10.71 -16.90 -14.94
C VAL A 232 11.85 -17.28 -14.00
N GLY A 233 12.02 -16.57 -12.89
CA GLY A 233 12.99 -16.88 -11.85
C GLY A 233 12.79 -18.29 -11.27
N VAL A 234 11.55 -18.67 -10.94
CA VAL A 234 11.22 -20.01 -10.44
C VAL A 234 11.63 -21.08 -11.46
N VAL A 235 11.26 -20.92 -12.72
CA VAL A 235 11.61 -21.88 -13.79
C VAL A 235 13.13 -21.98 -13.96
N ALA A 236 13.82 -20.84 -14.03
CA ALA A 236 15.27 -20.78 -14.16
C ALA A 236 16.00 -21.42 -12.97
N GLY A 237 15.55 -21.13 -11.73
CA GLY A 237 16.13 -21.67 -10.51
C GLY A 237 15.95 -23.18 -10.39
N ILE A 238 14.77 -23.70 -10.75
CA ILE A 238 14.51 -25.15 -10.78
C ILE A 238 15.38 -25.82 -11.86
N SER A 239 15.43 -25.25 -13.07
CA SER A 239 16.26 -25.78 -14.16
C SER A 239 17.74 -25.84 -13.78
N TYR A 240 18.26 -24.78 -13.17
CA TYR A 240 19.64 -24.73 -12.67
C TYR A 240 19.91 -25.82 -11.62
N ALA A 241 19.00 -26.03 -10.66
CA ALA A 241 19.18 -27.01 -9.61
C ALA A 241 19.12 -28.46 -10.12
N ILE A 242 18.28 -28.73 -11.12
CA ILE A 242 18.25 -30.03 -11.81
C ILE A 242 19.61 -30.30 -12.48
N ASN A 243 20.20 -29.27 -13.13
CA ASN A 243 21.47 -29.40 -13.84
C ASN A 243 22.71 -29.42 -12.93
N SER A 244 22.61 -28.89 -11.71
CA SER A 244 23.75 -28.68 -10.79
C SER A 244 23.86 -29.72 -9.67
N GLY A 245 22.94 -30.69 -9.61
CA GLY A 245 22.95 -31.78 -8.62
C GLY A 245 22.38 -31.41 -7.24
N TYR A 246 22.29 -32.40 -6.35
CA TYR A 246 21.53 -32.34 -5.08
C TYR A 246 21.95 -31.25 -4.09
N GLN A 247 23.20 -30.80 -4.12
CA GLN A 247 23.70 -29.77 -3.18
C GLN A 247 23.02 -28.40 -3.37
N SER A 248 22.41 -28.16 -4.53
CA SER A 248 21.71 -26.90 -4.84
C SER A 248 20.28 -26.83 -4.27
N TRP A 249 19.71 -27.94 -3.80
CA TRP A 249 18.29 -28.05 -3.45
C TRP A 249 17.92 -27.35 -2.13
N GLY A 250 18.79 -27.38 -1.12
CA GLY A 250 18.56 -26.69 0.16
C GLY A 250 18.41 -25.18 -0.03
N PRO A 251 19.40 -24.50 -0.63
CA PRO A 251 19.31 -23.07 -0.95
C PRO A 251 18.16 -22.74 -1.91
N LEU A 252 17.83 -23.64 -2.85
CA LEU A 252 16.70 -23.45 -3.75
C LEU A 252 15.37 -23.33 -2.99
N PHE A 253 15.13 -24.18 -1.98
CA PHE A 253 13.88 -24.17 -1.24
C PHE A 253 13.58 -22.82 -0.59
N GLY A 254 14.59 -22.20 0.03
CA GLY A 254 14.45 -20.86 0.62
C GLY A 254 14.11 -19.80 -0.44
N LYS A 255 14.79 -19.82 -1.60
CA LYS A 255 14.51 -18.90 -2.71
C LYS A 255 13.10 -19.08 -3.28
N LEU A 256 12.68 -20.33 -3.47
CA LEU A 256 11.34 -20.67 -3.97
C LEU A 256 10.25 -20.27 -2.98
N PHE A 257 10.46 -20.44 -1.66
CA PHE A 257 9.50 -20.04 -0.64
C PHE A 257 9.13 -18.55 -0.75
N PHE A 258 10.15 -17.68 -0.85
CA PHE A 258 9.90 -16.24 -1.00
C PHE A 258 9.30 -15.87 -2.36
N ALA A 259 9.75 -16.50 -3.46
CA ALA A 259 9.16 -16.26 -4.78
C ALA A 259 7.68 -16.68 -4.82
N PHE A 260 7.34 -17.80 -4.19
CA PHE A 260 5.98 -18.30 -4.11
C PHE A 260 5.10 -17.38 -3.26
N TRP A 261 5.62 -16.84 -2.15
CA TRP A 261 4.94 -15.81 -1.37
C TRP A 261 4.54 -14.62 -2.26
N VAL A 262 5.45 -14.10 -3.09
CA VAL A 262 5.15 -13.00 -4.02
C VAL A 262 4.07 -13.40 -5.04
N ILE A 263 4.24 -14.55 -5.70
CA ILE A 263 3.31 -15.03 -6.74
C ILE A 263 1.91 -15.25 -6.16
N VAL A 264 1.80 -15.80 -4.96
CA VAL A 264 0.52 -16.06 -4.29
C VAL A 264 -0.18 -14.75 -3.90
N HIS A 265 0.56 -13.73 -3.46
CA HIS A 265 -0.04 -12.42 -3.15
C HIS A 265 -0.50 -11.69 -4.42
N LEU A 266 0.21 -11.87 -5.53
CA LEU A 266 -0.16 -11.33 -6.84
C LEU A 266 -1.09 -12.26 -7.66
N TYR A 267 -1.51 -13.39 -7.11
CA TYR A 267 -2.36 -14.36 -7.81
C TYR A 267 -3.70 -13.81 -8.31
N PRO A 268 -4.39 -12.88 -7.61
CA PRO A 268 -5.59 -12.25 -8.15
C PRO A 268 -5.35 -11.55 -9.50
N PHE A 269 -4.16 -10.99 -9.72
CA PHE A 269 -3.76 -10.43 -11.01
C PHE A 269 -3.55 -11.51 -12.07
N LEU A 270 -2.90 -12.62 -11.70
CA LEU A 270 -2.75 -13.76 -12.61
C LEU A 270 -4.11 -14.24 -13.12
N LYS A 271 -5.10 -14.36 -12.22
CA LYS A 271 -6.47 -14.71 -12.59
C LYS A 271 -7.16 -13.68 -13.48
N GLY A 272 -6.89 -12.39 -13.28
CA GLY A 272 -7.51 -11.33 -14.08
C GLY A 272 -6.89 -11.13 -15.47
N LEU A 273 -5.68 -11.67 -15.70
CA LEU A 273 -4.98 -11.64 -16.99
C LEU A 273 -5.27 -12.88 -17.86
N MET A 274 -5.80 -13.96 -17.27
CA MET A 274 -6.23 -15.20 -17.94
C MET A 274 -7.71 -15.13 -18.32
#